data_AF-Q57411-F1
#
_entry.id   AF-Q57411-F1
#
_cell.length_a   1.000
_cell.length_b   1.000
_cell.length_c   1.000
_cell.angle_alpha   90.00
_cell.angle_beta   90.00
_cell.angle_gamma   90.00
#
_symmetry.space_group_name_H-M   'P 1'
#
loop_
_entity.id
_entity.type
_entity.pdbx_description
1 polymer ?
#
loop_
_entity_poly.entity_id
_entity_poly.type
_entity_poly.pdbx_seq_one_letter_code
_entity_poly.pdbx_strand_id
1 'polypeptide(L)'
;MLFFWCGFFSLIVSILNISMGYNDRLFLDEQNRIIKENIYVDYLTVNAAVLSEICTTDAGKCKDKTSILSDELSESLKDKLSGYDNSITPEFCINHGKVIVYTTYHFNISRYKDSSLFNLSDVPNSDRLACSINDNSGIAIIKTFNKTG
;
A
#
# COMPACT_ATOMS: atom_id res chain seq x y z
N MET A 1 -24.72 -52.56 18.32
CA MET A 1 -23.34 -52.33 17.84
C MET A 1 -23.31 -51.53 16.54
N LEU A 2 -24.01 -51.92 15.45
CA LEU A 2 -24.04 -51.17 14.17
C LEU A 2 -24.47 -49.69 14.26
N PHE A 3 -25.51 -49.37 15.03
CA PHE A 3 -25.99 -47.99 15.17
C PHE A 3 -24.97 -47.04 15.83
N PHE A 4 -24.11 -47.56 16.71
CA PHE A 4 -23.04 -46.78 17.35
C PHE A 4 -21.98 -46.38 16.32
N TRP A 5 -21.57 -47.31 15.46
CA TRP A 5 -20.60 -47.05 14.40
C TRP A 5 -21.17 -46.08 13.33
N CYS A 6 -22.43 -46.23 12.92
CA CYS A 6 -23.06 -45.29 11.98
C CYS A 6 -23.13 -43.85 12.52
N GLY A 7 -23.45 -43.68 13.81
CA GLY A 7 -23.45 -42.37 14.46
C GLY A 7 -22.05 -41.75 14.53
N PHE A 8 -21.04 -42.56 14.86
CA PHE A 8 -19.65 -42.12 14.95
C PHE A 8 -19.08 -41.66 13.60
N PHE A 9 -19.32 -42.41 12.52
CA PHE A 9 -18.85 -42.01 11.18
C PHE A 9 -19.59 -40.77 10.64
N SER A 10 -20.90 -40.64 10.88
CA SER A 10 -21.65 -39.43 10.50
C SER A 10 -21.14 -38.17 11.22
N LEU A 11 -20.77 -38.32 12.50
CA LEU A 11 -20.18 -37.24 13.30
C LEU A 11 -18.82 -36.81 12.76
N ILE A 12 -17.94 -37.77 12.42
CA ILE A 12 -16.62 -37.48 11.83
C ILE A 12 -16.77 -36.74 10.49
N VAL A 13 -17.65 -37.21 9.61
CA VAL A 13 -17.91 -36.55 8.31
C VAL A 13 -18.44 -35.13 8.50
N SER A 14 -19.31 -34.90 9.48
CA SER A 14 -19.83 -33.57 9.81
C SER A 14 -18.74 -32.63 10.34
N ILE A 15 -17.86 -33.13 11.22
CA ILE A 15 -16.73 -32.35 11.75
C ILE A 15 -15.74 -32.01 10.63
N LEU A 16 -15.45 -32.95 9.72
CA LEU A 16 -14.58 -32.71 8.57
C LEU A 16 -15.19 -31.69 7.60
N ASN A 17 -16.49 -31.75 7.32
CA ASN A 17 -17.18 -30.77 6.48
C ASN A 17 -17.17 -29.37 7.10
N ILE A 18 -17.41 -29.26 8.41
CA ILE A 18 -17.33 -27.97 9.13
C ILE A 18 -15.89 -27.44 9.12
N SER A 19 -14.91 -28.32 9.32
CA SER A 19 -13.48 -27.98 9.24
C SER A 19 -13.08 -27.48 7.86
N MET A 20 -13.50 -28.16 6.79
CA MET A 20 -13.26 -27.73 5.41
C MET A 20 -13.91 -26.38 5.14
N GLY A 21 -15.19 -26.19 5.50
CA GLY A 21 -15.87 -24.91 5.32
C GLY A 21 -15.27 -23.76 6.14
N TYR A 22 -14.70 -24.03 7.31
CA TYR A 22 -13.97 -23.03 8.10
C TYR A 22 -12.63 -22.65 7.44
N ASN A 23 -11.89 -23.63 6.93
CA ASN A 23 -10.65 -23.40 6.20
C ASN A 23 -10.89 -22.61 4.91
N ASP A 24 -11.96 -22.90 4.18
CA ASP A 24 -12.32 -22.18 2.96
C ASP A 24 -12.66 -20.71 3.25
N ARG A 25 -13.39 -20.43 4.34
CA ARG A 25 -13.65 -19.05 4.78
C ARG A 25 -12.37 -18.32 5.15
N LEU A 26 -11.50 -18.95 5.94
CA LEU A 26 -10.22 -18.37 6.35
C LEU A 26 -9.34 -18.07 5.13
N PHE A 27 -9.35 -18.96 4.13
CA PHE A 27 -8.64 -18.75 2.86
C PHE A 27 -9.23 -17.59 2.06
N LEU A 28 -10.55 -17.48 1.94
CA LEU A 28 -11.20 -16.37 1.24
C LEU A 28 -10.97 -15.03 1.93
N ASP A 29 -11.01 -14.98 3.26
CA ASP A 29 -10.70 -13.78 4.04
C ASP A 29 -9.25 -13.34 3.83
N GLU A 30 -8.32 -14.29 3.81
CA GLU A 30 -6.91 -14.04 3.53
C GLU A 30 -6.69 -13.50 2.11
N GLN A 31 -7.34 -14.10 1.10
CA GLN A 31 -7.29 -13.62 -0.28
C GLN A 31 -7.88 -12.22 -0.43
N ASN A 32 -9.02 -11.95 0.22
CA ASN A 32 -9.63 -10.62 0.21
C ASN A 32 -8.71 -9.57 0.84
N ARG A 33 -7.99 -9.93 1.92
CA ARG A 33 -6.98 -9.05 2.51
C ARG A 33 -5.84 -8.77 1.53
N ILE A 34 -5.29 -9.80 0.90
CA ILE A 34 -4.19 -9.67 -0.09
C ILE A 34 -4.62 -8.78 -1.26
N ILE A 35 -5.84 -8.98 -1.79
CA ILE A 35 -6.37 -8.19 -2.90
C ILE A 35 -6.45 -6.71 -2.51
N LYS A 36 -6.96 -6.41 -1.31
CA LYS A 36 -7.02 -5.01 -0.81
C LYS A 36 -5.62 -4.42 -0.62
N GLU A 37 -4.70 -5.16 -0.02
CA GLU A 37 -3.32 -4.71 0.17
C GLU A 37 -2.64 -4.43 -1.19
N ASN A 38 -2.86 -5.28 -2.20
CA ASN A 38 -2.36 -5.06 -3.56
C ASN A 38 -2.90 -3.78 -4.18
N ILE A 39 -4.20 -3.52 -4.05
CA ILE A 39 -4.83 -2.30 -4.56
C ILE A 39 -4.21 -1.05 -3.93
N TYR A 40 -3.93 -1.09 -2.62
CA TYR A 40 -3.28 0.01 -1.92
C TYR A 40 -1.84 0.25 -2.34
N VAL A 41 -1.07 -0.83 -2.52
CA VAL A 41 0.30 -0.75 -3.03
C VAL A 41 0.32 -0.17 -4.45
N ASP A 42 -0.60 -0.60 -5.30
CA ASP A 42 -0.75 -0.08 -6.67
C ASP A 42 -1.10 1.41 -6.66
N TYR A 43 -2.05 1.81 -5.82
CA TYR A 43 -2.42 3.20 -5.63
C TYR A 43 -1.24 4.09 -5.20
N LEU A 44 -0.47 3.66 -4.20
CA LEU A 44 0.74 4.36 -3.76
C LEU A 44 1.77 4.46 -4.89
N THR A 45 1.91 3.40 -5.68
CA THR A 45 2.89 3.32 -6.78
C THR A 45 2.54 4.29 -7.89
N VAL A 46 1.28 4.30 -8.32
CA VAL A 46 0.78 5.22 -9.35
C VAL A 46 0.88 6.66 -8.86
N ASN A 47 0.51 6.93 -7.60
CA ASN A 47 0.63 8.26 -7.01
C ASN A 47 2.08 8.78 -7.04
N ALA A 48 3.05 7.95 -6.59
CA ALA A 48 4.47 8.30 -6.65
C ALA A 48 4.97 8.54 -8.08
N ALA A 49 4.50 7.74 -9.05
CA ALA A 49 4.87 7.88 -10.46
C ALA A 49 4.34 9.18 -11.06
N VAL A 50 3.06 9.49 -10.84
CA VAL A 50 2.43 10.72 -11.34
C VAL A 50 3.08 11.95 -10.73
N LEU A 51 3.34 11.96 -9.43
CA LEU A 51 4.06 13.05 -8.77
C LEU A 51 5.49 13.21 -9.31
N SER A 52 6.20 12.10 -9.54
CA SER A 52 7.54 12.13 -10.13
C SER A 52 7.55 12.68 -11.55
N GLU A 53 6.56 12.31 -12.37
CA GLU A 53 6.38 12.81 -13.75
C GLU A 53 6.15 14.33 -13.76
N ILE A 54 5.28 14.79 -12.87
CA ILE A 54 4.99 16.21 -12.67
C ILE A 54 6.26 16.98 -12.29
N CYS A 55 6.99 16.49 -11.28
CA CYS A 55 8.20 17.16 -10.81
C CYS A 55 9.34 17.14 -11.83
N THR A 56 9.34 16.18 -12.75
CA THR A 56 10.28 16.14 -13.88
C THR A 56 9.91 17.19 -14.93
N THR A 57 8.61 17.32 -15.22
CA THR A 57 8.10 18.22 -16.28
C THR A 57 8.10 19.68 -15.84
N ASP A 58 7.79 19.95 -14.57
CA ASP A 58 7.72 21.29 -14.00
C ASP A 58 8.43 21.34 -12.64
N ALA A 59 9.77 21.45 -12.70
CA ALA A 59 10.60 21.56 -11.51
C ALA A 59 10.28 22.80 -10.64
N GLY A 60 9.61 23.81 -11.21
CA GLY A 60 9.19 25.02 -10.49
C GLY A 60 8.05 24.77 -9.51
N LYS A 61 7.18 23.79 -9.83
CA LYS A 61 6.06 23.37 -8.96
C LYS A 61 6.53 22.46 -7.81
N CYS A 62 7.65 21.77 -7.96
CA CYS A 62 8.19 20.85 -6.94
C CYS A 62 9.38 21.46 -6.18
N LYS A 63 9.06 22.27 -5.16
CA LYS A 63 10.07 22.80 -4.22
C LYS A 63 10.47 21.75 -3.19
N ASP A 64 11.74 21.77 -2.77
CA ASP A 64 12.24 20.88 -1.72
C ASP A 64 11.50 21.11 -0.39
N LYS A 65 11.19 20.01 0.31
CA LYS A 65 10.41 19.93 1.55
C LYS A 65 8.96 20.42 1.41
N THR A 66 8.36 20.13 0.26
CA THR A 66 6.93 20.40 0.04
C THR A 66 6.11 19.15 0.32
N SER A 67 5.11 19.30 1.19
CA SER A 67 4.03 18.33 1.44
C SER A 67 2.67 18.80 0.93
N ILE A 68 2.61 19.98 0.29
CA ILE A 68 1.38 20.61 -0.22
C ILE A 68 1.51 20.75 -1.74
N LEU A 69 0.62 20.05 -2.45
CA LEU A 69 0.45 20.22 -3.89
C LEU A 69 -0.32 21.51 -4.16
N SER A 70 0.00 22.22 -5.25
CA SER A 70 -0.87 23.29 -5.72
C SER A 70 -2.24 22.72 -6.09
N ASP A 71 -3.30 23.51 -5.98
CA ASP A 71 -4.69 23.05 -6.20
C ASP A 71 -4.88 22.40 -7.58
N GLU A 72 -4.30 23.00 -8.62
CA GLU A 72 -4.27 22.46 -9.99
C GLU A 72 -3.67 21.04 -10.07
N LEU A 73 -2.63 20.79 -9.25
CA LEU A 73 -1.91 19.53 -9.24
C LEU A 73 -2.61 18.47 -8.39
N SER A 74 -3.29 18.90 -7.33
CA SER A 74 -4.21 18.08 -6.55
C SER A 74 -5.38 17.59 -7.42
N GLU A 75 -5.94 18.47 -8.26
CA GLU A 75 -6.99 18.09 -9.21
C GLU A 75 -6.49 17.13 -10.29
N SER A 76 -5.33 17.40 -10.90
CA SER A 76 -4.73 16.49 -11.89
C SER A 76 -4.39 15.12 -11.30
N LEU A 77 -3.90 15.08 -10.06
CA LEU A 77 -3.65 13.83 -9.34
C LEU A 77 -4.96 13.09 -9.06
N LYS A 78 -6.00 13.78 -8.59
CA LYS A 78 -7.33 13.19 -8.35
C LYS A 78 -7.96 12.63 -9.63
N ASP A 79 -7.82 13.34 -10.75
CA ASP A 79 -8.34 12.90 -12.05
C ASP A 79 -7.62 11.62 -12.53
N LYS A 80 -6.28 11.63 -12.54
CA LYS A 80 -5.47 10.45 -12.90
C LYS A 80 -5.70 9.26 -11.96
N LEU A 81 -6.09 9.52 -10.71
CA LEU A 81 -6.35 8.51 -9.68
C LEU A 81 -7.84 8.13 -9.54
N SER A 82 -8.75 8.72 -10.31
CA SER A 82 -10.20 8.55 -10.16
C SER A 82 -10.70 7.12 -10.35
N GLY A 83 -9.95 6.28 -11.07
CA GLY A 83 -10.23 4.86 -11.28
C GLY A 83 -9.66 3.90 -10.22
N TYR A 84 -8.93 4.42 -9.23
CA TYR A 84 -8.28 3.62 -8.19
C TYR A 84 -9.01 3.74 -6.86
N ASP A 85 -8.95 2.69 -6.04
CA ASP A 85 -9.49 2.72 -4.68
C ASP A 85 -8.68 3.70 -3.82
N ASN A 86 -9.33 4.77 -3.37
CA ASN A 86 -8.76 5.84 -2.57
C ASN A 86 -9.15 5.72 -1.08
N SER A 87 -9.55 4.53 -0.61
CA SER A 87 -9.90 4.30 0.80
C SER A 87 -8.72 4.48 1.75
N ILE A 88 -7.48 4.52 1.24
CA ILE A 88 -6.33 5.07 1.95
C ILE A 88 -5.99 6.46 1.41
N THR A 89 -5.70 7.40 2.31
CA THR A 89 -5.17 8.71 1.95
C THR A 89 -3.65 8.69 2.15
N PRO A 90 -2.86 8.58 1.09
CA PRO A 90 -1.42 8.59 1.19
C PRO A 90 -0.93 10.00 1.45
N GLU A 91 0.10 10.08 2.27
CA GLU A 91 0.89 11.29 2.45
C GLU A 91 2.03 11.29 1.44
N PHE A 92 2.54 12.47 1.13
CA PHE A 92 3.70 12.60 0.26
C PHE A 92 4.61 13.73 0.71
N CYS A 93 5.86 13.63 0.27
CA CYS A 93 6.88 14.61 0.51
C CYS A 93 7.86 14.63 -0.64
N ILE A 94 8.31 15.83 -1.01
CA ILE A 94 9.35 16.03 -2.02
C ILE A 94 10.62 16.50 -1.33
N ASN A 95 11.73 15.79 -1.51
CA ASN A 95 13.02 16.14 -0.90
C ASN A 95 14.18 15.82 -1.84
N HIS A 96 14.99 16.83 -2.20
CA HIS A 96 16.23 16.71 -2.97
C HIS A 96 16.08 15.86 -4.25
N GLY A 97 15.06 16.13 -5.07
CA GLY A 97 14.84 15.37 -6.30
C GLY A 97 14.22 13.98 -6.08
N LYS A 98 13.67 13.72 -4.89
CA LYS A 98 12.92 12.50 -4.58
C LYS A 98 11.48 12.85 -4.25
N VAL A 99 10.54 12.09 -4.80
CA VAL A 99 9.16 12.01 -4.32
C VAL A 99 9.07 10.80 -3.41
N ILE A 100 8.57 11.01 -2.20
CA ILE A 100 8.32 9.98 -1.20
C ILE A 100 6.82 9.98 -0.97
N VAL A 101 6.13 8.91 -1.35
CA VAL A 101 4.71 8.70 -1.06
C VAL A 101 4.61 7.60 -0.02
N TYR A 102 3.87 7.82 1.06
CA TYR A 102 3.82 6.89 2.17
C TYR A 102 2.44 6.85 2.83
N THR A 103 2.25 5.82 3.64
CA THR A 103 1.07 5.67 4.48
C THR A 103 1.45 4.96 5.77
N THR A 104 0.75 5.28 6.85
CA THR A 104 0.92 4.66 8.17
C THR A 104 0.09 3.38 8.34
N TYR A 105 -0.65 2.97 7.29
CA TYR A 105 -1.40 1.73 7.30
C TYR A 105 -0.45 0.53 7.46
N HIS A 106 -0.81 -0.40 8.33
CA HIS A 106 0.02 -1.57 8.64
C HIS A 106 -0.11 -2.63 7.54
N PHE A 107 0.87 -2.69 6.65
CA PHE A 107 0.99 -3.74 5.63
C PHE A 107 1.94 -4.85 6.06
N ASN A 108 1.65 -6.08 5.63
CA ASN A 108 2.65 -7.13 5.67
C ASN A 108 3.60 -7.03 4.46
N ILE A 109 4.60 -6.15 4.57
CA ILE A 109 5.56 -5.87 3.48
C ILE A 109 6.33 -7.12 3.02
N SER A 110 6.44 -8.15 3.87
CA SER A 110 7.22 -9.35 3.56
C SER A 110 6.72 -10.11 2.32
N ARG A 111 5.46 -9.85 1.92
CA ARG A 111 4.83 -10.35 0.70
C ARG A 111 5.22 -9.59 -0.56
N TYR A 112 5.79 -8.39 -0.41
CA TYR A 112 6.01 -7.43 -1.48
C TYR A 112 7.50 -7.14 -1.72
N LYS A 113 8.40 -8.05 -1.31
CA LYS A 113 9.87 -7.85 -1.31
C LYS A 113 10.49 -7.42 -2.66
N ASP A 114 9.84 -7.69 -3.78
CA ASP A 114 10.33 -7.34 -5.12
C ASP A 114 9.79 -5.99 -5.64
N SER A 115 8.82 -5.40 -4.95
CA SER A 115 8.32 -4.07 -5.28
C SER A 115 9.23 -2.99 -4.70
N SER A 116 9.28 -1.82 -5.31
CA SER A 116 10.03 -0.64 -4.83
C SER A 116 9.45 -0.02 -3.54
N LEU A 117 8.93 -0.87 -2.65
CA LEU A 117 8.37 -0.55 -1.35
C LEU A 117 9.45 -0.62 -0.27
N PHE A 118 9.45 0.38 0.58
CA PHE A 118 10.28 0.46 1.77
C PHE A 118 9.37 0.41 3.00
N ASN A 119 9.79 -0.24 4.08
CA ASN A 119 9.17 0.06 5.36
C ASN A 119 9.47 1.51 5.72
N LEU A 120 8.56 2.18 6.43
CA LEU A 120 8.85 3.50 6.97
C LEU A 120 10.06 3.51 7.91
N SER A 121 10.34 2.40 8.58
CA SER A 121 11.57 2.20 9.36
C SER A 121 12.84 2.24 8.53
N ASP A 122 12.77 1.84 7.26
CA ASP A 122 13.92 1.65 6.38
C ASP A 122 14.18 2.88 5.50
N VAL A 123 13.28 3.86 5.51
CA VAL A 123 13.47 5.16 4.85
C VAL A 123 14.64 5.89 5.53
N PRO A 124 15.60 6.45 4.77
CA PRO A 124 16.76 7.14 5.34
C PRO A 124 16.35 8.24 6.33
N ASN A 125 17.00 8.29 7.49
CA ASN A 125 16.69 9.27 8.55
C ASN A 125 16.70 10.73 8.07
N SER A 126 17.57 11.09 7.12
CA SER A 126 17.61 12.42 6.53
C SER A 126 16.33 12.77 5.77
N ASP A 127 15.77 11.80 5.06
CA ASP A 127 14.54 11.95 4.28
C ASP A 127 13.33 11.94 5.22
N ARG A 128 13.33 11.09 6.25
CA ARG A 128 12.28 11.07 7.28
C ARG A 128 12.16 12.39 8.03
N LEU A 129 13.28 12.95 8.48
CA LEU A 129 13.31 14.24 9.18
C LEU A 129 12.87 15.38 8.27
N ALA A 130 13.30 15.39 7.01
CA ALA A 130 12.89 16.40 6.04
C ALA A 130 11.38 16.35 5.75
N CYS A 131 10.81 15.16 5.79
CA CYS A 131 9.40 14.90 5.52
C CYS A 131 8.52 14.82 6.78
N SER A 132 9.08 15.11 7.97
CA SER A 132 8.37 15.00 9.26
C SER A 132 7.68 13.64 9.50
N ILE A 133 8.26 12.55 8.98
CA ILE A 133 7.71 11.19 9.10
C ILE A 133 8.05 10.63 10.48
N ASN A 134 7.13 10.79 11.42
CA ASN A 134 7.31 10.37 12.81
C ASN A 134 6.95 8.89 13.05
N ASP A 135 6.10 8.31 12.20
CA ASP A 135 5.68 6.92 12.32
C ASP A 135 6.70 5.96 11.71
N ASN A 136 6.93 4.84 12.41
CA ASN A 136 7.80 3.75 11.95
C ASN A 136 7.00 2.62 11.29
N SER A 137 5.69 2.64 11.46
CA SER A 137 4.77 1.62 10.97
C SER A 137 4.14 2.09 9.67
N GLY A 138 4.37 1.32 8.61
CA GLY A 138 3.80 1.61 7.30
C GLY A 138 4.80 1.37 6.19
N ILE A 139 4.42 1.82 5.00
CA ILE A 139 5.20 1.64 3.78
C ILE A 139 5.39 2.96 3.05
N ALA A 140 6.49 3.06 2.33
CA ALA A 140 6.82 4.18 1.46
C ALA A 140 7.27 3.71 0.09
N ILE A 141 7.00 4.51 -0.92
CA ILE A 141 7.55 4.42 -2.27
C ILE A 141 8.37 5.66 -2.51
N ILE A 142 9.61 5.45 -2.93
CA ILE A 142 10.55 6.52 -3.22
C ILE A 142 10.84 6.50 -4.72
N LYS A 143 10.57 7.61 -5.40
CA LYS A 143 10.90 7.81 -6.81
C LYS A 143 11.84 9.01 -6.94
N THR A 144 12.96 8.81 -7.60
CA THR A 144 13.87 9.89 -7.96
C THR A 144 13.43 10.52 -9.27
N PHE A 145 13.37 11.85 -9.32
CA PHE A 145 13.20 12.60 -10.56
C PHE A 145 14.45 13.43 -10.81
N ASN A 146 14.97 13.36 -12.03
CA ASN A 146 16.05 14.25 -12.45
C ASN A 146 15.42 15.58 -12.82
N LYS A 147 15.88 16.68 -12.20
CA LYS A 147 15.63 18.03 -12.73
C LYS A 147 16.32 18.10 -14.08
N THR A 148 15.57 17.88 -15.17
CA THR A 148 16.00 18.37 -16.49
C THR A 148 16.00 19.89 -16.37
N GLY A 149 17.21 20.45 -16.25
CA GLY A 149 17.46 21.88 -16.10
C GLY A 149 17.09 22.68 -17.34
#